data_AF-A0AAF0H952-F1
#
_entry.id   AF-A0AAF0H952-F1
#
_cell.length_a   1.000
_cell.length_b   1.000
_cell.length_c   1.000
_cell.angle_alpha   90.00
_cell.angle_beta   90.00
_cell.angle_gamma   90.00
#
_symmetry.space_group_name_H-M   'P 1'
#
loop_
_entity.id
_entity.type
_entity.pdbx_description
1 polymer ?
#
loop_
_entity_poly.entity_id
_entity_poly.type
_entity_poly.pdbx_seq_one_letter_code
_entity_poly.pdbx_strand_id
1 'polypeptide(L)'
;MKLAEPIIVTIAKTEIELRPSLYHAMQLERRPGSFRQLLADISEGSLTAAITIIEPHADGMLFLENRIFDELARLQPALTAYVLQCTGIDPDEPAVKGKSTGKPQQFADYLTGLYRIGTGWLGWTPEITLDATPAEIIEANKGRMEMLKAIFGSGEKETPKDDRPLEEKFRTVFAGFGTRKEAA
;
A
#
# COMPACT_ATOMS: atom_id res chain seq x y z
N MET A 1 0.53 8.51 -6.71
CA MET A 1 0.55 8.14 -5.29
C MET A 1 0.76 9.38 -4.47
N LYS A 2 -0.22 9.73 -3.64
CA LYS A 2 -0.11 10.80 -2.66
C LYS A 2 0.72 10.30 -1.47
N LEU A 3 1.67 11.11 -0.98
CA LEU A 3 2.32 10.80 0.29
C LEU A 3 1.30 10.88 1.43
N ALA A 4 1.53 10.11 2.50
CA ALA A 4 0.69 10.14 3.68
C ALA A 4 0.65 11.56 4.27
N GLU A 5 -0.53 12.19 4.23
CA GLU A 5 -0.73 13.49 4.90
C GLU A 5 -0.89 13.28 6.41
N PRO A 6 -0.36 14.19 7.24
CA PRO A 6 -0.51 14.09 8.68
C PRO A 6 -1.99 14.12 9.07
N ILE A 7 -2.41 13.14 9.85
CA ILE A 7 -3.78 13.07 10.36
C ILE A 7 -3.80 13.73 11.73
N ILE A 8 -4.38 14.92 11.82
CA ILE A 8 -4.51 15.65 13.08
C ILE A 8 -5.91 15.44 13.62
N VAL A 9 -6.00 14.94 14.85
CA VAL A 9 -7.26 14.88 15.60
C VAL A 9 -7.18 15.81 16.80
N THR A 10 -8.24 16.56 17.05
CA THR A 10 -8.38 17.31 18.29
C THR A 10 -9.12 16.43 19.28
N ILE A 11 -8.63 16.24 20.50
CA ILE A 11 -9.31 15.51 21.58
C ILE A 11 -9.25 16.37 22.83
N ALA A 12 -10.40 16.74 23.39
CA ALA A 12 -10.47 17.58 24.59
C ALA A 12 -9.59 18.86 24.51
N LYS A 13 -9.61 19.52 23.35
CA LYS A 13 -8.82 20.73 22.99
C LYS A 13 -7.30 20.53 22.87
N THR A 14 -6.83 19.28 22.86
CA THR A 14 -5.44 18.94 22.55
C THR A 14 -5.38 18.40 21.13
N GLU A 15 -4.47 18.92 20.31
CA GLU A 15 -4.19 18.36 18.98
C GLU A 15 -3.21 17.20 19.12
N ILE A 16 -3.55 16.08 18.48
CA ILE A 16 -2.74 14.87 18.43
C ILE A 16 -2.49 14.55 16.96
N GLU A 17 -1.22 14.46 16.58
CA GLU A 17 -0.82 13.98 15.27
C GLU A 17 -0.79 12.45 15.28
N LEU A 18 -1.62 11.82 14.46
CA LEU A 18 -1.62 10.38 14.27
C LEU A 18 -0.67 10.04 13.11
N ARG A 19 0.44 9.37 13.41
CA ARG A 19 1.43 8.95 12.40
C ARG A 19 1.24 7.48 12.00
N PRO A 20 0.80 7.17 10.76
CA PRO A 20 0.60 5.79 10.30
C PRO A 20 1.91 5.17 9.82
N SER A 21 2.91 5.13 10.71
CA SER A 21 4.22 4.55 10.39
C SER A 21 4.13 3.04 10.14
N LEU A 22 5.14 2.48 9.48
CA LEU A 22 5.23 1.04 9.23
C LEU A 22 5.16 0.23 10.53
N TYR A 23 5.77 0.72 11.61
CA TYR A 23 5.68 0.09 12.93
C TYR A 23 4.23 -0.04 13.39
N HIS A 24 3.46 1.06 13.34
CA HIS A 24 2.06 1.04 13.76
C HIS A 24 1.19 0.17 12.84
N ALA A 25 1.44 0.20 11.53
CA ALA A 25 0.77 -0.67 10.58
C ALA A 25 0.98 -2.15 10.94
N MET A 26 2.21 -2.56 11.25
CA MET A 26 2.53 -3.93 11.65
C MET A 26 1.85 -4.32 12.98
N GLN A 27 1.76 -3.39 13.93
CA GLN A 27 1.09 -3.64 15.22
C GLN A 27 -0.43 -3.79 15.05
N LEU A 28 -1.05 -2.97 14.21
CA LEU A 28 -2.49 -3.08 13.90
C LEU A 28 -2.80 -4.36 13.12
N GLU A 29 -1.93 -4.76 12.20
CA GLU A 29 -2.11 -5.97 11.38
C GLU A 29 -2.15 -7.25 12.25
N ARG A 30 -1.35 -7.30 13.32
CA ARG A 30 -1.28 -8.43 14.27
C ARG A 30 -2.53 -8.62 15.12
N ARG A 31 -3.46 -7.66 15.11
CA ARG A 31 -4.71 -7.78 15.86
C ARG A 31 -5.60 -8.89 15.29
N PRO A 32 -6.45 -9.52 16.11
CA PRO A 32 -7.49 -10.43 15.60
C PRO A 32 -8.34 -9.74 14.52
N GLY A 33 -8.45 -10.37 13.35
CA GLY A 33 -9.19 -9.82 12.22
C GLY A 33 -8.49 -8.72 11.43
N SER A 34 -7.26 -8.34 11.81
CA SER A 34 -6.38 -7.41 11.08
C SER A 34 -7.08 -6.09 10.72
N PHE A 35 -6.70 -5.47 9.60
CA PHE A 35 -7.29 -4.20 9.13
C PHE A 35 -8.77 -4.29 8.81
N ARG A 36 -9.26 -5.46 8.32
CA ARG A 36 -10.66 -5.63 7.94
C ARG A 36 -11.59 -5.50 9.15
N GLN A 37 -11.29 -6.21 10.22
CA GLN A 37 -12.09 -6.12 11.44
C GLN A 37 -11.96 -4.73 12.06
N LEU A 38 -10.75 -4.15 12.06
CA LEU A 38 -10.55 -2.81 12.56
C LEU A 38 -11.40 -1.75 11.83
N LEU A 39 -11.50 -1.82 10.50
CA LEU A 39 -12.36 -0.92 9.74
C LEU A 39 -13.85 -1.10 10.07
N ALA A 40 -14.29 -2.34 10.31
CA ALA A 40 -15.65 -2.62 10.76
C ALA A 40 -15.90 -2.06 12.18
N ASP A 41 -14.97 -2.30 13.10
CA ASP A 41 -15.05 -1.79 14.47
C ASP A 41 -15.14 -0.25 14.49
N ILE A 42 -14.37 0.44 13.63
CA ILE A 42 -14.40 1.90 13.52
C ILE A 42 -15.77 2.37 13.02
N SER A 43 -16.32 1.75 11.97
CA SER A 43 -17.62 2.15 11.41
C SER A 43 -18.77 1.91 12.38
N GLU A 44 -18.66 0.89 13.23
CA GLU A 44 -19.60 0.58 14.31
C GLU A 44 -19.43 1.48 15.55
N GLY A 45 -18.40 2.34 15.58
CA GLY A 45 -18.14 3.23 16.72
C GLY A 45 -17.56 2.48 17.93
N SER A 46 -16.62 1.57 17.70
CA SER A 46 -15.90 0.87 18.76
C SER A 46 -14.90 1.80 19.47
N LEU A 47 -15.14 2.04 20.76
CA LEU A 47 -14.21 2.76 21.62
C LEU A 47 -12.84 2.07 21.68
N THR A 48 -12.82 0.74 21.75
CA THR A 48 -11.58 -0.05 21.78
C THR A 48 -10.76 0.16 20.52
N ALA A 49 -11.40 0.20 19.33
CA ALA A 49 -10.69 0.45 18.09
C ALA A 49 -10.07 1.86 18.05
N ALA A 50 -10.81 2.87 18.52
CA ALA A 50 -10.31 4.24 18.60
C ALA A 50 -9.13 4.39 19.56
N ILE A 51 -9.23 3.81 20.77
CA ILE A 51 -8.11 3.81 21.74
C ILE A 51 -6.89 3.13 21.12
N THR A 52 -7.05 1.97 20.50
CA THR A 52 -5.93 1.23 19.91
C THR A 52 -5.16 2.05 18.87
N ILE A 53 -5.84 2.94 18.14
CA ILE A 53 -5.20 3.80 17.15
C ILE A 53 -4.58 5.04 17.79
N ILE A 54 -5.26 5.67 18.76
CA ILE A 54 -4.89 6.98 19.30
C ILE A 54 -3.86 6.88 20.42
N GLU A 55 -3.96 5.87 21.28
CA GLU A 55 -3.13 5.70 22.48
C GLU A 55 -1.61 5.79 22.18
N PRO A 56 -1.06 5.15 21.12
CA PRO A 56 0.36 5.26 20.81
C PRO A 56 0.85 6.67 20.46
N HIS A 57 -0.05 7.61 20.15
CA HIS A 57 0.27 8.99 19.78
C HIS A 57 -0.11 9.99 20.86
N ALA A 58 -0.88 9.57 21.87
CA ALA A 58 -1.47 10.43 22.89
C ALA A 58 -0.64 10.46 24.18
N ASP A 59 0.69 10.51 24.05
CA ASP A 59 1.64 10.42 25.17
C ASP A 59 1.25 11.31 26.35
N GLY A 60 0.97 10.68 27.49
CA GLY A 60 0.66 11.37 28.76
C GLY A 60 -0.76 11.95 28.87
N MET A 61 -1.68 11.68 27.94
CA MET A 61 -3.06 12.15 28.04
C MET A 61 -3.85 11.36 29.10
N LEU A 62 -4.21 12.03 30.20
CA LEU A 62 -5.01 11.43 31.27
C LEU A 62 -6.48 11.24 30.84
N PHE A 63 -7.05 10.09 31.20
CA PHE A 63 -8.45 9.72 30.94
C PHE A 63 -8.80 9.71 29.44
N LEU A 64 -7.89 9.19 28.63
CA LEU A 64 -8.03 9.16 27.17
C LEU A 64 -9.34 8.48 26.74
N GLU A 65 -9.75 7.41 27.40
CA GLU A 65 -10.94 6.63 27.07
C GLU A 65 -12.22 7.48 27.16
N ASN A 66 -12.36 8.25 28.24
CA ASN A 66 -13.51 9.13 28.45
C ASN A 66 -13.53 10.26 27.40
N ARG A 67 -12.35 10.82 27.08
CA ARG A 67 -12.23 11.90 26.10
C ARG A 67 -12.54 11.43 24.67
N ILE A 68 -12.12 10.22 24.32
CA ILE A 68 -12.42 9.61 23.01
C ILE A 68 -13.91 9.28 22.92
N PHE A 69 -14.51 8.74 23.98
CA PHE A 69 -15.91 8.32 23.98
C PHE A 69 -16.86 9.45 23.58
N ASP A 70 -16.66 10.66 24.12
CA ASP A 70 -17.48 11.84 23.82
C ASP A 70 -17.34 12.33 22.37
N GLU A 71 -16.24 11.98 21.69
CA GLU A 71 -15.89 12.50 20.38
C GLU A 71 -15.87 11.41 19.28
N LEU A 72 -16.29 10.19 19.60
CA LEU A 72 -16.05 9.00 18.79
C LEU A 72 -16.59 9.13 17.36
N ALA A 73 -17.83 9.61 17.21
CA ALA A 73 -18.46 9.83 15.90
C ALA A 73 -17.69 10.85 15.05
N ARG A 74 -17.09 11.86 15.68
CA ARG A 74 -16.27 12.89 15.01
C ARG A 74 -14.91 12.34 14.58
N LEU A 75 -14.35 11.41 15.36
CA LEU A 75 -13.05 10.80 15.09
C LEU A 75 -13.08 9.73 13.99
N GLN A 76 -14.25 9.11 13.74
CA GLN A 76 -14.41 8.02 12.76
C GLN A 76 -13.74 8.27 11.38
N PRO A 77 -13.92 9.41 10.71
CA PRO A 77 -13.30 9.65 9.41
C PRO A 77 -11.77 9.66 9.48
N ALA A 78 -11.20 10.29 10.52
CA ALA A 78 -9.76 10.36 10.73
C ALA A 78 -9.17 8.98 11.06
N LEU A 79 -9.85 8.19 11.89
CA LEU A 79 -9.44 6.82 12.21
C LEU A 79 -9.50 5.90 10.99
N THR A 80 -10.51 6.06 10.14
CA THR A 80 -10.63 5.32 8.88
C THR A 80 -9.48 5.67 7.94
N ALA A 81 -9.21 6.97 7.78
CA ALA A 81 -8.08 7.44 6.97
C ALA A 81 -6.75 6.90 7.49
N TYR A 82 -6.55 6.85 8.81
CA TYR A 82 -5.34 6.31 9.43
C TYR A 82 -5.12 4.84 9.02
N VAL A 83 -6.15 4.02 9.15
CA VAL A 83 -6.06 2.60 8.78
C VAL A 83 -5.78 2.42 7.29
N LEU A 84 -6.41 3.23 6.43
CA LEU A 84 -6.12 3.21 4.99
C LEU A 84 -4.67 3.59 4.69
N GLN A 85 -4.14 4.64 5.32
CA GLN A 85 -2.73 5.03 5.16
C GLN A 85 -1.75 3.94 5.63
N CYS A 86 -2.09 3.19 6.69
CA CYS A 86 -1.30 2.01 7.13
C CYS A 86 -1.24 0.89 6.09
N THR A 87 -2.15 0.84 5.11
CA THR A 87 -2.07 -0.14 4.01
C THR A 87 -1.13 0.30 2.88
N GLY A 88 -0.76 1.59 2.82
CA GLY A 88 -0.03 2.17 1.70
C GLY A 88 -0.85 2.19 0.39
N ILE A 89 -2.17 1.98 0.46
CA ILE A 89 -3.08 2.08 -0.69
C ILE A 89 -3.61 3.51 -0.75
N ASP A 90 -3.43 4.15 -1.90
CA ASP A 90 -4.03 5.45 -2.19
C ASP A 90 -5.49 5.25 -2.65
N PRO A 91 -6.50 5.72 -1.90
CA PRO A 91 -7.91 5.54 -2.27
C PRO A 91 -8.31 6.33 -3.52
N ASP A 92 -7.53 7.36 -3.90
CA ASP A 92 -7.78 8.18 -5.08
C ASP A 92 -7.08 7.62 -6.33
N GLU A 93 -6.18 6.63 -6.18
CA GLU A 93 -5.59 5.95 -7.33
C GLU A 93 -6.65 5.05 -8.00
N PRO A 94 -6.90 5.22 -9.31
CA PRO A 94 -7.88 4.41 -10.01
C PRO A 94 -7.46 2.95 -9.94
N ALA A 95 -8.33 2.10 -9.39
CA ALA A 95 -8.12 0.66 -9.35
C ALA A 95 -7.68 0.18 -10.74
N VAL A 96 -6.48 -0.41 -10.82
CA VAL A 96 -5.91 -0.87 -12.09
C VAL A 96 -6.89 -1.86 -12.71
N LYS A 97 -7.51 -1.47 -13.84
CA LYS A 97 -8.46 -2.28 -14.60
C LYS A 97 -7.71 -3.41 -15.32
N GLY A 98 -7.29 -4.41 -14.55
CA GLY A 98 -6.67 -5.64 -15.03
C GLY A 98 -6.93 -6.73 -14.00
N LYS A 99 -7.10 -7.99 -14.45
CA LYS A 99 -7.11 -9.12 -13.52
C LYS A 99 -5.80 -9.08 -12.74
N SER A 100 -5.85 -8.86 -11.43
CA SER A 100 -4.71 -9.05 -10.55
C SER A 100 -4.18 -10.47 -10.80
N THR A 101 -3.02 -10.56 -11.45
CA THR A 101 -2.29 -11.82 -11.66
C THR A 101 -1.45 -12.18 -10.44
N GLY A 102 -1.44 -11.30 -9.42
CA GLY A 102 -0.78 -11.54 -8.15
C GLY A 102 -1.56 -12.54 -7.32
N LYS A 103 -0.83 -13.47 -6.68
CA LYS A 103 -1.42 -14.33 -5.64
C LYS A 103 -1.90 -13.43 -4.50
N PRO A 104 -3.07 -13.70 -3.90
CA PRO A 104 -3.48 -13.00 -2.69
C PRO A 104 -2.39 -13.15 -1.62
N GLN A 105 -1.81 -12.04 -1.20
CA GLN A 105 -0.75 -11.98 -0.20
C GLN A 105 -1.34 -11.56 1.15
N GLN A 106 -0.84 -12.13 2.24
CA GLN A 106 -1.24 -11.72 3.58
C GLN A 106 -0.64 -10.34 3.91
N PHE A 107 -1.38 -9.50 4.64
CA PHE A 107 -0.90 -8.16 5.01
C PHE A 107 0.39 -8.22 5.83
N ALA A 108 0.54 -9.20 6.73
CA ALA A 108 1.78 -9.47 7.45
C ALA A 108 3.00 -9.59 6.51
N ASP A 109 2.88 -10.40 5.46
CA ASP A 109 3.96 -10.61 4.48
C ASP A 109 4.24 -9.34 3.69
N TYR A 110 3.20 -8.59 3.35
CA TYR A 110 3.30 -7.33 2.62
C TYR A 110 4.05 -6.26 3.42
N LEU A 111 3.64 -6.01 4.67
CA LEU A 111 4.31 -5.05 5.56
C LEU A 111 5.74 -5.48 5.89
N THR A 112 5.98 -6.78 6.08
CA THR A 112 7.34 -7.32 6.23
C THR A 112 8.17 -7.11 4.95
N GLY A 113 7.55 -7.19 3.78
CA GLY A 113 8.15 -6.85 2.50
C GLY A 113 8.59 -5.39 2.44
N LEU A 114 7.77 -4.45 2.92
CA LEU A 114 8.13 -3.03 3.02
C LEU A 114 9.32 -2.81 3.95
N TYR A 115 9.36 -3.49 5.09
CA TYR A 115 10.53 -3.43 5.99
C TYR A 115 11.81 -3.90 5.27
N ARG A 116 11.74 -5.02 4.53
CA ARG A 116 12.88 -5.54 3.75
C ARG A 116 13.31 -4.57 2.64
N ILE A 117 12.36 -3.88 2.01
CA ILE A 117 12.66 -2.85 1.02
C ILE A 117 13.41 -1.69 1.67
N GLY A 118 12.93 -1.17 2.81
CA GLY A 118 13.59 -0.08 3.53
C GLY A 118 15.01 -0.43 3.96
N THR A 119 15.17 -1.51 4.72
CA THR A 119 16.48 -1.86 5.29
C THR A 119 17.45 -2.49 4.29
N GLY A 120 16.92 -3.15 3.26
CA GLY A 120 17.72 -3.85 2.26
C GLY A 120 17.95 -3.02 1.01
N TRP A 121 16.87 -2.68 0.31
CA TRP A 121 16.96 -2.04 -1.00
C TRP A 121 17.28 -0.56 -0.89
N LEU A 122 16.61 0.17 -0.01
CA LEU A 122 16.83 1.60 0.19
C LEU A 122 18.09 1.87 1.03
N GLY A 123 18.46 0.91 1.89
CA GLY A 123 19.61 1.03 2.79
C GLY A 123 19.35 1.95 3.98
N TRP A 124 18.09 2.13 4.36
CA TRP A 124 17.70 2.86 5.56
C TRP A 124 18.00 2.03 6.80
N THR A 125 18.17 2.69 7.95
CA THR A 125 18.26 1.98 9.22
C THR A 125 16.87 1.41 9.61
N PRO A 126 16.81 0.40 10.49
CA PRO A 126 15.55 -0.11 11.01
C PRO A 126 14.66 0.98 11.58
N GLU A 127 15.23 1.94 12.30
CA GLU A 127 14.51 3.03 12.95
C GLU A 127 13.84 3.93 11.92
N ILE A 128 14.57 4.36 10.89
CA ILE A 128 14.03 5.18 9.79
C ILE A 128 12.95 4.40 9.03
N THR A 129 13.18 3.11 8.76
CA THR A 129 12.24 2.27 8.02
C THR A 129 10.93 2.07 8.79
N LEU A 130 11.02 1.93 10.11
CA LEU A 130 9.85 1.72 10.97
C LEU A 130 9.07 3.00 11.26
N ASP A 131 9.74 4.16 11.23
CA ASP A 131 9.11 5.49 11.38
C ASP A 131 8.47 5.98 10.07
N ALA A 132 9.02 5.59 8.91
CA ALA A 132 8.45 5.88 7.61
C ALA A 132 7.05 5.25 7.42
N THR A 133 6.18 5.93 6.69
CA THR A 133 4.89 5.39 6.29
C THR A 133 5.04 4.36 5.16
N PRO A 134 4.11 3.40 5.03
CA PRO A 134 4.09 2.47 3.91
C PRO A 134 4.18 3.15 2.53
N ALA A 135 3.48 4.27 2.38
CA ALA A 135 3.47 5.06 1.14
C ALA A 135 4.85 5.63 0.80
N GLU A 136 5.55 6.20 1.78
CA GLU A 136 6.90 6.75 1.59
C GLU A 136 7.91 5.68 1.20
N ILE A 137 7.83 4.49 1.80
CA ILE A 137 8.71 3.36 1.45
C ILE A 137 8.48 2.92 0.01
N ILE A 138 7.21 2.82 -0.40
CA ILE A 138 6.83 2.45 -1.77
C ILE A 138 7.37 3.47 -2.77
N GLU A 139 7.17 4.76 -2.49
CA GLU A 139 7.59 5.84 -3.40
C GLU A 139 9.12 5.96 -3.48
N ALA A 140 9.83 5.84 -2.35
CA ALA A 140 11.28 5.80 -2.32
C ALA A 140 11.83 4.61 -3.12
N ASN A 141 11.17 3.45 -3.05
CA ASN A 141 11.55 2.29 -3.84
C ASN A 141 11.34 2.52 -5.35
N LYS A 142 10.22 3.12 -5.76
CA LYS A 142 10.00 3.48 -7.16
C LYS A 142 11.10 4.41 -7.69
N GLY A 143 11.40 5.48 -6.97
CA GLY A 143 12.47 6.41 -7.35
C GLY A 143 13.83 5.71 -7.49
N ARG A 144 14.15 4.79 -6.58
CA ARG A 144 15.38 3.98 -6.68
C ARG A 144 15.38 3.05 -7.90
N MET A 145 14.25 2.44 -8.22
CA MET A 145 14.11 1.60 -9.41
C MET A 145 14.24 2.41 -10.71
N GLU A 146 13.72 3.63 -10.74
CA GLU A 146 13.88 4.55 -11.88
C GLU A 146 15.34 4.98 -12.06
N MET A 147 16.03 5.32 -10.97
CA MET A 147 17.46 5.63 -11.00
C MET A 147 18.28 4.44 -11.54
N LEU A 148 18.01 3.22 -11.06
CA LEU A 148 18.70 2.02 -11.54
C LEU A 148 18.45 1.77 -13.03
N LYS A 149 17.21 1.96 -13.51
CA LYS A 149 16.88 1.87 -14.94
C LYS A 149 17.60 2.94 -15.76
N ALA A 150 17.72 4.16 -15.25
CA ALA A 150 18.42 5.24 -15.94
C ALA A 150 19.93 4.98 -16.06
N ILE A 151 20.55 4.37 -15.02
CA ILE A 151 22.00 4.10 -15.00
C ILE A 151 22.36 2.86 -15.82
N PHE A 152 21.61 1.77 -15.67
CA PHE A 152 21.94 0.47 -16.26
C PHE A 152 21.18 0.16 -17.56
N GLY A 153 20.31 1.08 -17.98
CA GLY A 153 19.35 0.86 -19.06
C GLY A 153 18.17 0.00 -18.61
N SER A 154 16.99 0.21 -19.20
CA SER A 154 16.02 -0.86 -19.29
C SER A 154 16.61 -1.91 -20.22
N GLY A 155 16.61 -3.18 -19.83
CA GLY A 155 16.84 -4.29 -20.76
C GLY A 155 15.72 -4.41 -21.80
N GLU A 156 15.12 -3.31 -22.25
CA GLU A 156 14.42 -3.25 -23.52
C GLU A 156 15.49 -3.46 -24.58
N LYS A 157 15.71 -4.74 -24.90
CA LYS A 157 15.90 -5.08 -26.30
C LYS A 157 14.80 -4.32 -27.02
N GLU A 158 15.18 -3.32 -27.81
CA GLU A 158 14.39 -2.94 -28.97
C GLU A 158 14.05 -4.27 -29.65
N THR A 159 12.83 -4.76 -29.46
CA THR A 159 12.29 -5.72 -30.43
C THR A 159 12.45 -4.98 -31.74
N PRO A 160 13.25 -5.48 -32.69
CA PRO A 160 13.43 -4.80 -33.95
C PRO A 160 12.03 -4.51 -34.45
N LYS A 161 11.72 -3.22 -34.68
CA LYS A 161 10.48 -2.86 -35.36
C LYS A 161 10.52 -3.61 -36.67
N ASP A 162 9.72 -4.65 -36.72
CA ASP A 162 9.54 -5.42 -37.93
C ASP A 162 8.75 -4.52 -38.87
N ASP A 163 9.44 -3.72 -39.66
CA ASP A 163 8.87 -2.76 -40.61
C ASP A 163 8.22 -3.44 -41.83
N ARG A 164 8.11 -4.78 -41.82
CA ARG A 164 7.37 -5.50 -42.84
C ARG A 164 5.88 -5.10 -42.83
N PRO A 165 5.28 -4.90 -44.02
CA PRO A 165 3.87 -4.56 -44.16
C PRO A 165 2.98 -5.64 -43.52
N LEU A 166 1.83 -5.22 -42.98
CA LEU A 166 0.86 -6.08 -42.28
C LEU A 166 0.50 -7.33 -43.08
N GLU A 167 0.34 -7.22 -44.41
CA GLU A 167 0.05 -8.35 -45.30
C GLU A 167 1.10 -9.46 -45.27
N GLU A 168 2.37 -9.12 -45.09
CA GLU A 168 3.47 -10.08 -45.02
C GLU A 168 3.48 -10.81 -43.68
N LYS A 169 3.08 -10.12 -42.61
CA LYS A 169 2.90 -10.68 -41.26
C LYS A 169 1.71 -11.64 -41.22
N PHE A 170 0.57 -11.27 -41.81
CA PHE A 170 -0.59 -12.15 -41.92
C PHE A 170 -0.26 -13.41 -42.74
N ARG A 171 0.39 -13.29 -43.90
CA ARG A 171 0.77 -14.47 -44.70
C ARG A 171 1.68 -15.45 -43.96
N THR A 172 2.65 -14.95 -43.20
CA THR A 172 3.62 -15.81 -42.49
C THR A 172 2.96 -16.60 -41.36
N VAL A 173 2.01 -15.99 -40.64
CA VAL A 173 1.26 -16.65 -39.56
C VAL A 173 0.29 -17.70 -40.10
N PHE A 174 -0.37 -17.43 -41.22
CA PHE A 174 -1.35 -18.35 -41.81
C PHE A 174 -0.74 -19.43 -42.72
N ALA A 175 0.48 -19.25 -43.22
CA ALA A 175 1.22 -20.29 -43.93
C ALA A 175 1.60 -21.48 -43.01
N GLY A 176 1.71 -21.25 -41.70
CA GLY A 176 2.00 -22.29 -40.70
C GLY A 176 0.80 -23.16 -40.29
N PHE A 177 -0.43 -22.79 -40.69
CA PHE A 177 -1.67 -23.49 -40.34
C PHE A 177 -2.33 -24.19 -41.55
N GLY A 178 -1.51 -24.75 -42.45
CA GLY A 178 -1.98 -25.65 -43.50
C GLY A 178 -2.33 -27.04 -42.93
N THR A 179 -3.62 -27.27 -42.65
CA THR A 179 -4.15 -28.58 -42.25
C THR A 179 -3.91 -29.64 -43.34
N ARG A 180 -3.42 -30.79 -42.88
CA ARG A 180 -3.14 -32.02 -43.64
C ARG A 180 -4.39 -32.50 -44.39
N LYS A 181 -4.23 -32.90 -45.65
CA LYS A 181 -5.16 -33.82 -46.33
C LYS A 181 -5.11 -35.17 -45.61
N GLU A 182 -6.25 -35.63 -45.08
CA GLU A 182 -6.45 -37.06 -44.84
C GLU A 182 -6.62 -37.76 -46.18
N ALA A 183 -5.85 -38.82 -46.39
CA ALA A 183 -5.97 -39.74 -47.51
C ALA A 183 -6.22 -41.14 -46.95
N ALA A 184 -7.22 -41.80 -47.56
CA ALA A 184 -7.67 -43.19 -47.43
C ALA A 184 -8.48 -43.54 -46.17
#